data_AF-A0A3A9K8Z7-F1
#
_entry.id   AF-A0A3A9K8Z7-F1
#
_cell.length_a   1.000
_cell.length_b   1.000
_cell.length_c   1.000
_cell.angle_alpha   90.00
_cell.angle_beta   90.00
_cell.angle_gamma   90.00
#
_symmetry.space_group_name_H-M   'P 1'
#
loop_
_entity.id
_entity.type
_entity.pdbx_description
1 polymer ?
#
loop_
_entity_poly.entity_id
_entity_poly.type
_entity_poly.pdbx_seq_one_letter_code
_entity_poly.pdbx_strand_id
1 'polypeptide(L)'
;MQESRINELLNLMKNGKSENERIVAALDLGEAEGERVVEALIGQLEVETSRAVQEAIVSSLIKIRDRCVAESAAELLKNEDAYIRNAGVEILALIGDSALDVIEKMIKHPDKDVRQQVVNALGEGRLKKAPMILRKVIEEDEDENVVAAAIEYLGEVGCGKEDREVIMRAAKRFSSPFFDYTVKTAVMKLSG
;
A
#
# COMPACT_ATOMS: atom_id res chain seq x y z
N MET A 1 -13.41 18.61 13.78
CA MET A 1 -13.97 18.10 15.06
C MET A 1 -13.41 18.94 16.23
N GLN A 2 -14.13 19.09 17.36
CA GLN A 2 -13.59 19.80 18.53
C GLN A 2 -12.55 18.93 19.28
N GLU A 3 -11.52 19.57 19.86
CA GLU A 3 -10.41 18.87 20.53
C GLU A 3 -10.85 17.98 21.71
N SER A 4 -11.84 18.42 22.49
CA SER A 4 -12.40 17.62 23.59
C SER A 4 -13.00 16.30 23.08
N ARG A 5 -13.73 16.35 21.96
CA ARG A 5 -14.30 15.16 21.32
C ARG A 5 -13.21 14.24 20.78
N ILE A 6 -12.14 14.79 20.18
CA ILE A 6 -10.99 13.98 19.73
C ILE A 6 -10.38 13.24 20.93
N ASN A 7 -10.15 13.92 22.05
CA ASN A 7 -9.61 13.29 23.27
C ASN A 7 -10.49 12.14 23.80
N GLU A 8 -11.81 12.36 23.85
CA GLU A 8 -12.77 11.33 24.25
C GLU A 8 -12.71 10.10 23.33
N LEU A 9 -12.71 10.32 22.01
CA LEU A 9 -12.67 9.24 21.02
C LEU A 9 -11.34 8.49 21.06
N LEU A 10 -10.20 9.18 21.19
CA LEU A 10 -8.90 8.53 21.35
C LEU A 10 -8.84 7.63 22.58
N ASN A 11 -9.42 8.09 23.70
CA ASN A 11 -9.51 7.27 24.90
C ASN A 11 -10.48 6.09 24.73
N LEU A 12 -11.62 6.29 24.09
CA LEU A 12 -12.61 5.24 23.83
C LEU A 12 -12.07 4.18 22.87
N MET A 13 -11.32 4.58 21.84
CA MET A 13 -10.65 3.67 20.91
C MET A 13 -9.62 2.79 21.64
N LYS A 14 -8.88 3.33 22.60
CA LYS A 14 -7.83 2.58 23.32
C LYS A 14 -8.38 1.72 24.46
N ASN A 15 -9.36 2.25 25.19
CA ASN A 15 -9.80 1.70 26.48
C ASN A 15 -11.27 1.25 26.49
N GLY A 16 -11.95 1.30 25.34
CA GLY A 16 -13.34 0.85 25.19
C GLY A 16 -13.49 -0.62 25.54
N LYS A 17 -14.50 -0.92 26.37
CA LYS A 17 -14.71 -2.27 26.93
C LYS A 17 -15.27 -3.23 25.89
N SER A 18 -16.05 -2.71 24.94
CA SER A 18 -16.60 -3.49 23.83
C SER A 18 -15.90 -3.18 22.52
N GLU A 19 -15.88 -4.15 21.61
CA GLU A 19 -15.40 -3.94 20.24
C GLU A 19 -16.18 -2.83 19.55
N ASN A 20 -17.50 -2.77 19.76
CA ASN A 20 -18.36 -1.73 19.19
C ASN A 20 -17.98 -0.32 19.65
N GLU A 21 -17.63 -0.13 20.93
CA GLU A 21 -17.14 1.17 21.43
C GLU A 21 -15.85 1.59 20.69
N ARG A 22 -14.92 0.66 20.50
CA ARG A 22 -13.64 0.93 19.81
C ARG A 22 -13.84 1.15 18.31
N ILE A 23 -14.71 0.38 17.66
CA ILE A 23 -15.08 0.54 16.24
C ILE A 23 -15.68 1.93 16.00
N VAL A 24 -16.70 2.31 16.77
CA VAL A 24 -17.35 3.61 16.63
C VAL A 24 -16.34 4.73 16.88
N ALA A 25 -15.47 4.57 17.89
CA ALA A 25 -14.44 5.56 18.16
C ALA A 25 -13.45 5.72 17.00
N ALA A 26 -12.96 4.61 16.42
CA ALA A 26 -12.06 4.63 15.27
C ALA A 26 -12.72 5.29 14.05
N LEU A 27 -13.96 4.89 13.72
CA LEU A 27 -14.71 5.44 12.58
C LEU A 27 -14.98 6.94 12.73
N ASP A 28 -15.38 7.40 13.92
CA ASP A 28 -15.57 8.82 14.21
C ASP A 28 -14.25 9.61 14.08
N LEU A 29 -13.13 9.04 14.52
CA LEU A 29 -11.79 9.65 14.36
C LEU A 29 -11.39 9.79 12.90
N GLY A 30 -11.92 8.97 11.98
CA GLY A 30 -11.74 9.13 10.54
C GLY A 30 -12.32 10.43 9.94
N GLU A 31 -13.16 11.15 10.70
CA GLU A 31 -13.65 12.49 10.34
C GLU A 31 -12.76 13.63 10.88
N ALA A 32 -11.74 13.28 11.66
CA ALA A 32 -10.80 14.25 12.21
C ALA A 32 -9.55 14.33 11.35
N GLU A 33 -9.01 15.54 11.26
CA GLU A 33 -7.74 15.82 10.61
C GLU A 33 -6.63 15.93 11.67
N GLY A 34 -5.39 15.69 11.24
CA GLY A 34 -4.20 15.97 12.03
C GLY A 34 -3.34 14.74 12.32
N GLU A 35 -2.02 14.96 12.31
CA GLU A 35 -0.98 13.96 12.52
C GLU A 35 -1.20 13.13 13.80
N ARG A 36 -1.60 13.78 14.90
CA ARG A 36 -1.86 13.10 16.18
C ARG A 36 -2.97 12.03 16.10
N VAL A 37 -3.98 12.26 15.26
CA VAL A 37 -5.07 11.29 15.05
C VAL A 37 -4.56 10.10 14.25
N VAL A 38 -3.78 10.38 13.19
CA VAL A 38 -3.14 9.36 12.35
C VAL A 38 -2.21 8.49 13.18
N GLU A 39 -1.30 9.09 13.96
CA GLU A 39 -0.38 8.36 14.85
C GLU A 39 -1.13 7.46 15.84
N ALA A 40 -2.23 7.95 16.41
CA ALA A 40 -3.00 7.17 17.37
C ALA A 40 -3.76 6.01 16.72
N LEU A 41 -4.30 6.20 15.52
CA LEU A 41 -4.93 5.13 14.73
C LEU A 41 -3.90 4.07 14.34
N ILE A 42 -2.74 4.47 13.81
CA ILE A 42 -1.64 3.57 13.44
C ILE A 42 -1.15 2.78 14.64
N GLY A 43 -0.85 3.46 15.75
CA GLY A 43 -0.38 2.78 16.97
C GLY A 43 -1.42 1.82 17.55
N GLN A 44 -2.72 2.14 17.42
CA GLN A 44 -3.77 1.22 17.85
C GLN A 44 -3.90 0.02 16.90
N LEU A 45 -3.76 0.22 15.58
CA LEU A 45 -3.81 -0.87 14.59
C LEU A 45 -2.83 -2.00 14.92
N GLU A 46 -1.61 -1.64 15.32
CA GLU A 46 -0.53 -2.58 15.64
C GLU A 46 -0.74 -3.39 16.92
N VAL A 47 -1.49 -2.86 17.90
CA VAL A 47 -1.70 -3.51 19.21
C VAL A 47 -3.11 -4.07 19.40
N GLU A 48 -4.05 -3.70 18.52
CA GLU A 48 -5.43 -4.15 18.61
C GLU A 48 -5.56 -5.64 18.27
N THR A 49 -6.33 -6.36 19.08
CA THR A 49 -6.52 -7.80 18.92
C THR A 49 -7.80 -8.16 18.17
N SER A 50 -8.77 -7.25 18.12
CA SER A 50 -10.03 -7.45 17.40
C SER A 50 -9.87 -7.09 15.93
N ARG A 51 -10.09 -8.07 15.06
CA ARG A 51 -10.05 -7.87 13.61
C ARG A 51 -11.04 -6.82 13.12
N ALA A 52 -12.25 -6.80 13.67
CA ALA A 52 -13.27 -5.83 13.28
C ALA A 52 -12.86 -4.39 13.65
N VAL A 53 -12.17 -4.21 14.79
CA VAL A 53 -11.64 -2.90 15.19
C VAL A 53 -10.49 -2.48 14.28
N GLN A 54 -9.58 -3.40 13.93
CA GLN A 54 -8.49 -3.12 13.01
C GLN A 54 -9.01 -2.69 11.62
N GLU A 55 -10.02 -3.38 11.09
CA GLU A 55 -10.66 -3.02 9.81
C GLU A 55 -11.33 -1.64 9.86
N ALA A 56 -11.94 -1.28 11.00
CA ALA A 56 -12.47 0.06 11.22
C ALA A 56 -11.37 1.14 11.25
N ILE A 57 -10.22 0.84 11.87
CA ILE A 57 -9.05 1.74 11.88
C ILE A 57 -8.49 1.93 10.47
N VAL A 58 -8.29 0.83 9.71
CA VAL A 58 -7.84 0.86 8.31
C VAL A 58 -8.79 1.70 7.45
N SER A 59 -10.10 1.47 7.57
CA SER A 59 -11.12 2.25 6.86
C SER A 59 -11.04 3.75 7.19
N SER A 60 -10.74 4.08 8.44
CA SER A 60 -10.62 5.47 8.91
C SER A 60 -9.36 6.14 8.36
N LEU A 61 -8.23 5.44 8.36
CA LEU A 61 -6.98 5.91 7.75
C LEU A 61 -7.14 6.13 6.23
N ILE A 62 -7.78 5.20 5.54
CA ILE A 62 -8.13 5.33 4.12
C ILE A 62 -9.04 6.52 3.88
N LYS A 63 -9.95 6.84 4.81
CA LYS A 63 -10.84 8.00 4.67
C LYS A 63 -10.12 9.34 4.85
N ILE A 64 -9.12 9.41 5.74
CA ILE A 64 -8.35 10.63 6.00
C ILE A 64 -7.57 11.08 4.75
N ARG A 65 -7.01 10.13 3.98
CA ARG A 65 -6.34 10.38 2.67
C ARG A 65 -5.25 11.45 2.68
N ASP A 66 -4.53 11.59 3.79
CA ASP A 66 -3.45 12.55 3.94
C ASP A 66 -2.08 11.93 3.62
N ARG A 67 -1.10 12.77 3.29
CA ARG A 67 0.31 12.38 3.19
C ARG A 67 0.84 11.75 4.48
N CYS A 68 0.43 12.23 5.66
CA CYS A 68 0.85 11.65 6.93
C CYS A 68 0.42 10.19 7.04
N VAL A 69 -0.79 9.86 6.55
CA VAL A 69 -1.27 8.48 6.47
C VAL A 69 -0.39 7.65 5.54
N ALA A 70 0.01 8.20 4.38
CA ALA A 70 0.91 7.51 3.47
C ALA A 70 2.27 7.20 4.12
N GLU A 71 2.86 8.17 4.81
CA GLU A 71 4.14 8.02 5.49
C GLU A 71 4.06 6.95 6.60
N SER A 72 3.00 6.97 7.42
CA SER A 72 2.81 5.94 8.44
C SER A 72 2.49 4.55 7.86
N ALA A 73 1.68 4.46 6.81
CA ALA A 73 1.36 3.19 6.15
C ALA A 73 2.58 2.55 5.48
N ALA A 74 3.52 3.36 4.98
CA ALA A 74 4.80 2.87 4.46
C ALA A 74 5.68 2.23 5.54
N GLU A 75 5.57 2.66 6.79
CA GLU A 75 6.25 2.01 7.91
C GLU A 75 5.66 0.64 8.23
N LEU A 76 4.33 0.47 8.09
CA LEU A 76 3.64 -0.81 8.31
C LEU A 76 4.11 -1.92 7.36
N LEU A 77 4.63 -1.58 6.18
CA LEU A 77 5.15 -2.56 5.21
C LEU A 77 6.34 -3.36 5.75
N LYS A 78 7.00 -2.86 6.80
CA LYS A 78 8.14 -3.50 7.48
C LYS A 78 7.73 -4.35 8.69
N ASN A 79 6.45 -4.35 9.07
CA ASN A 79 5.98 -5.05 10.26
C ASN A 79 6.15 -6.57 10.11
N GLU A 80 6.38 -7.33 11.18
CA GLU A 80 6.52 -8.80 11.12
C GLU A 80 5.16 -9.52 11.03
N ASP A 81 4.09 -8.88 11.51
CA ASP A 81 2.72 -9.37 11.38
C ASP A 81 2.23 -9.17 9.93
N ALA A 82 1.87 -10.28 9.29
CA ALA A 82 1.42 -10.28 7.90
C ALA A 82 0.14 -9.47 7.68
N TYR A 83 -0.75 -9.42 8.67
CA TYR A 83 -1.94 -8.60 8.54
C TYR A 83 -1.61 -7.11 8.61
N ILE A 84 -0.76 -6.69 9.55
CA ILE A 84 -0.38 -5.28 9.67
C ILE A 84 0.34 -4.81 8.40
N ARG A 85 1.23 -5.65 7.83
CA ARG A 85 1.84 -5.37 6.51
C ARG A 85 0.80 -5.20 5.43
N ASN A 86 -0.15 -6.12 5.31
CA ASN A 86 -1.20 -6.07 4.29
C ASN A 86 -2.11 -4.85 4.47
N ALA A 87 -2.39 -4.44 5.71
CA ALA A 87 -3.10 -3.20 6.00
C ALA A 87 -2.34 -1.97 5.48
N GLY A 88 -1.00 -1.94 5.63
CA GLY A 88 -0.16 -0.90 5.03
C GLY A 88 -0.26 -0.84 3.50
N VAL A 89 -0.26 -2.00 2.83
CA VAL A 89 -0.46 -2.11 1.37
C VAL A 89 -1.83 -1.56 0.98
N GLU A 90 -2.89 -2.01 1.65
CA GLU A 90 -4.28 -1.60 1.38
C GLU A 90 -4.46 -0.09 1.58
N ILE A 91 -3.93 0.47 2.66
CA ILE A 91 -4.00 1.92 2.93
C ILE A 91 -3.31 2.68 1.80
N LEU A 92 -2.07 2.33 1.44
CA LEU A 92 -1.34 3.00 0.36
C LEU A 92 -2.04 2.89 -1.00
N ALA A 93 -2.66 1.74 -1.28
CA ALA A 93 -3.43 1.52 -2.50
C ALA A 93 -4.66 2.43 -2.58
N LEU A 94 -5.38 2.60 -1.45
CA LEU A 94 -6.71 3.21 -1.46
C LEU A 94 -6.74 4.71 -1.09
N ILE A 95 -5.69 5.26 -0.47
CA ILE A 95 -5.62 6.72 -0.22
C ILE A 95 -5.46 7.54 -1.50
N GLY A 96 -4.98 6.93 -2.59
CA GLY A 96 -4.88 7.55 -3.92
C GLY A 96 -3.60 8.36 -4.12
N ASP A 97 -3.70 9.50 -4.82
CA ASP A 97 -2.54 10.30 -5.23
C ASP A 97 -1.70 10.84 -4.05
N SER A 98 -2.27 10.95 -2.85
CA SER A 98 -1.55 11.29 -1.61
C SER A 98 -0.43 10.31 -1.27
N ALA A 99 -0.48 9.07 -1.78
CA ALA A 99 0.56 8.06 -1.60
C ALA A 99 1.76 8.23 -2.53
N LEU A 100 1.62 8.96 -3.64
CA LEU A 100 2.57 8.89 -4.77
C LEU A 100 4.00 9.29 -4.39
N ASP A 101 4.17 10.40 -3.67
CA ASP A 101 5.50 10.86 -3.24
C ASP A 101 6.19 9.84 -2.32
N VAL A 102 5.41 9.21 -1.44
CA VAL A 102 5.90 8.18 -0.51
C VAL A 102 6.25 6.91 -1.28
N ILE A 103 5.38 6.47 -2.18
CA ILE A 103 5.61 5.31 -3.05
C ILE A 103 6.89 5.51 -3.89
N GLU A 104 7.06 6.67 -4.53
CA GLU A 104 8.24 6.97 -5.35
C GLU A 104 9.56 6.91 -4.56
N LYS A 105 9.52 7.22 -3.27
CA LYS A 105 10.65 7.02 -2.36
C LYS A 105 10.83 5.55 -1.98
N MET A 106 9.75 4.85 -1.66
CA MET A 106 9.78 3.48 -1.13
C MET A 106 10.11 2.42 -2.18
N ILE A 107 9.88 2.66 -3.47
CA ILE A 107 10.39 1.78 -4.54
C ILE A 107 11.93 1.74 -4.63
N LYS A 108 12.66 2.57 -3.86
CA LYS A 108 14.12 2.55 -3.75
C LYS A 108 14.60 2.04 -2.39
N HIS A 109 13.70 1.46 -1.59
CA HIS A 109 14.05 0.98 -0.25
C HIS A 109 15.13 -0.12 -0.34
N PRO A 110 16.12 -0.16 0.57
CA PRO A 110 17.20 -1.14 0.51
C PRO A 110 16.70 -2.59 0.65
N ASP A 111 15.66 -2.79 1.46
CA ASP A 111 14.98 -4.09 1.59
C ASP A 111 14.05 -4.35 0.41
N LYS A 112 14.29 -5.47 -0.29
CA LYS A 112 13.51 -5.91 -1.45
C LYS A 112 12.09 -6.34 -1.09
N ASP A 113 11.86 -6.85 0.12
CA ASP A 113 10.54 -7.31 0.53
C ASP A 113 9.61 -6.10 0.68
N VAL A 114 10.15 -5.00 1.23
CA VAL A 114 9.46 -3.70 1.27
C VAL A 114 9.17 -3.18 -0.14
N ARG A 115 10.16 -3.23 -1.05
CA ARG A 115 9.93 -2.80 -2.45
C ARG A 115 8.83 -3.63 -3.13
N GLN A 116 8.80 -4.94 -2.87
CA GLN A 116 7.73 -5.82 -3.37
C GLN A 116 6.36 -5.40 -2.82
N GLN A 117 6.24 -5.09 -1.53
CA GLN A 117 4.96 -4.61 -0.96
C GLN A 117 4.51 -3.28 -1.57
N VAL A 118 5.45 -2.38 -1.88
CA VAL A 118 5.13 -1.11 -2.57
C VAL A 118 4.60 -1.35 -3.98
N VAL A 119 5.17 -2.32 -4.70
CA VAL A 119 4.68 -2.75 -6.02
C VAL A 119 3.27 -3.32 -5.93
N ASN A 120 2.98 -4.12 -4.88
CA ASN A 120 1.63 -4.63 -4.63
C ASN A 120 0.62 -3.49 -4.42
N ALA A 121 0.96 -2.50 -3.60
CA ALA A 121 0.11 -1.33 -3.36
C ALA A 121 -0.18 -0.54 -4.64
N LEU A 122 0.82 -0.37 -5.51
CA LEU A 122 0.67 0.28 -6.82
C LEU A 122 -0.30 -0.48 -7.73
N GLY A 123 -0.20 -1.81 -7.74
CA GLY A 123 -1.05 -2.69 -8.54
C GLY A 123 -2.50 -2.68 -8.08
N GLU A 124 -2.72 -2.82 -6.76
CA GLU A 124 -4.04 -2.85 -6.14
C GLU A 124 -4.75 -1.49 -6.24
N GLY A 125 -4.02 -0.39 -6.01
CA GLY A 125 -4.58 0.96 -6.02
C GLY A 125 -4.91 1.48 -7.40
N ARG A 126 -4.35 0.88 -8.47
CA ARG A 126 -4.50 1.31 -9.87
C ARG A 126 -4.34 2.82 -10.06
N LEU A 127 -3.35 3.39 -9.35
CA LEU A 127 -3.08 4.83 -9.37
C LEU A 127 -2.77 5.29 -10.80
N LYS A 128 -3.15 6.51 -11.16
CA LYS A 128 -2.96 7.02 -12.54
C LYS A 128 -1.49 6.99 -12.99
N LYS A 129 -0.56 7.18 -12.06
CA LYS A 129 0.89 7.12 -12.31
C LYS A 129 1.48 5.72 -12.14
N ALA A 130 0.70 4.70 -11.78
CA ALA A 130 1.19 3.35 -11.54
C ALA A 130 1.95 2.78 -12.75
N PRO A 131 1.48 2.87 -14.02
CA PRO A 131 2.25 2.33 -15.15
C PRO A 131 3.65 2.94 -15.28
N MET A 132 3.78 4.26 -15.08
CA MET A 132 5.06 4.96 -15.13
C MET A 132 6.01 4.49 -14.03
N ILE A 133 5.52 4.33 -12.81
CA ILE A 133 6.33 3.88 -11.67
C ILE A 133 6.71 2.39 -11.84
N LEU A 134 5.78 1.55 -12.30
CA LEU A 134 6.03 0.13 -12.56
C LEU A 134 7.09 -0.07 -13.64
N ARG A 135 7.08 0.70 -14.74
CA ARG A 135 8.15 0.65 -15.74
C ARG A 135 9.52 0.91 -15.13
N LYS A 136 9.61 1.93 -14.28
CA LYS A 136 10.85 2.27 -13.60
C LYS A 136 11.36 1.12 -12.74
N VAL A 137 10.49 0.48 -11.96
CA VAL A 137 10.84 -0.72 -11.18
C VAL A 137 11.34 -1.84 -12.10
N ILE A 138 10.66 -2.09 -13.23
CA ILE A 138 11.05 -3.14 -14.18
C ILE A 138 12.43 -2.88 -14.82
N GLU A 139 12.78 -1.62 -15.04
CA GLU A 139 14.07 -1.24 -15.64
C GLU A 139 15.21 -1.17 -14.64
N GLU A 140 14.96 -0.70 -13.42
CA GLU A 140 16.00 -0.34 -12.45
C GLU A 140 16.19 -1.38 -11.32
N ASP A 141 15.16 -2.13 -10.91
CA ASP A 141 15.27 -3.02 -9.75
C ASP A 141 16.08 -4.28 -10.07
N GLU A 142 16.94 -4.69 -9.13
CA GLU A 142 17.85 -5.82 -9.30
C GLU A 142 17.27 -7.15 -8.80
N ASP A 143 16.19 -7.14 -8.02
CA ASP A 143 15.57 -8.37 -7.51
C ASP A 143 14.50 -8.91 -8.48
N GLU A 144 14.66 -10.17 -8.87
CA GLU A 144 13.79 -10.84 -9.84
C GLU A 144 12.32 -10.85 -9.39
N ASN A 145 12.03 -11.04 -8.09
CA ASN A 145 10.66 -11.12 -7.60
C ASN A 145 9.98 -9.74 -7.60
N VAL A 146 10.72 -8.68 -7.28
CA VAL A 146 10.22 -7.30 -7.36
C VAL A 146 9.91 -6.94 -8.81
N VAL A 147 10.81 -7.27 -9.74
CA VAL A 147 10.58 -7.04 -11.17
C VAL A 147 9.41 -7.88 -11.70
N ALA A 148 9.31 -9.16 -11.30
CA ALA A 148 8.21 -10.02 -11.71
C ALA A 148 6.85 -9.47 -11.27
N ALA A 149 6.72 -9.03 -10.01
CA ALA A 149 5.50 -8.39 -9.51
C ALA A 149 5.17 -7.13 -10.32
N ALA A 150 6.17 -6.31 -10.64
CA ALA A 150 5.95 -5.09 -11.42
C ALA A 150 5.49 -5.40 -12.86
N ILE A 151 6.05 -6.44 -13.49
CA ILE A 151 5.62 -6.93 -14.81
C ILE A 151 4.19 -7.43 -14.77
N GLU A 152 3.81 -8.19 -13.74
CA GLU A 152 2.46 -8.71 -13.57
C GLU A 152 1.44 -7.57 -13.56
N TYR A 153 1.63 -6.58 -12.68
CA TYR A 153 0.73 -5.44 -12.59
C TYR A 153 0.78 -4.53 -13.82
N LEU A 154 1.95 -4.30 -14.42
CA LEU A 154 2.02 -3.53 -15.67
C LEU A 154 1.26 -4.23 -16.80
N GLY A 155 1.21 -5.56 -16.81
CA GLY A 155 0.36 -6.33 -17.72
C GLY A 155 -1.14 -6.10 -17.51
N GLU A 156 -1.57 -5.67 -16.32
CA GLU A 156 -2.99 -5.41 -16.00
C GLU A 156 -3.41 -3.95 -16.18
N VAL A 157 -2.53 -3.00 -15.85
CA VAL A 157 -2.84 -1.56 -15.87
C VAL A 157 -2.17 -0.80 -17.01
N GLY A 158 -1.15 -1.38 -17.62
CA GLY A 158 -0.40 -0.79 -18.73
C GLY A 158 -1.11 -0.93 -20.07
N CYS A 159 -0.60 -0.23 -21.08
CA CYS A 159 -1.07 -0.35 -22.45
C CYS A 159 0.02 -0.03 -23.48
N GLY A 160 -0.01 -0.77 -24.59
CA GLY A 160 0.70 -0.40 -25.81
C GLY A 160 2.14 -0.91 -25.92
N LYS A 161 2.87 -0.28 -26.85
CA LYS A 161 4.18 -0.74 -27.30
C LYS A 161 5.29 -0.52 -26.26
N GLU A 162 5.25 0.61 -25.55
CA GLU A 162 6.26 0.98 -24.55
C GLU A 162 6.35 -0.07 -23.43
N ASP A 163 5.20 -0.42 -22.83
CA ASP A 163 5.14 -1.40 -21.74
C ASP A 163 5.66 -2.78 -22.17
N ARG A 164 5.31 -3.21 -23.39
CA ARG A 164 5.86 -4.44 -23.98
C ARG A 164 7.37 -4.37 -24.14
N GLU A 165 7.91 -3.26 -24.65
CA GLU A 165 9.34 -3.10 -24.83
C GLU A 165 10.10 -3.11 -23.50
N VAL A 166 9.56 -2.48 -22.46
CA VAL A 166 10.11 -2.50 -21.09
C VAL A 166 10.15 -3.94 -20.56
N ILE A 167 9.04 -4.68 -20.65
CA ILE A 167 8.96 -6.09 -20.22
C ILE A 167 9.95 -6.96 -20.99
N MET A 168 10.08 -6.78 -22.31
CA MET A 168 11.01 -7.55 -23.15
C MET A 168 12.48 -7.21 -22.89
N ARG A 169 12.80 -6.00 -22.41
CA ARG A 169 14.14 -5.67 -21.91
C ARG A 169 14.42 -6.42 -20.60
N ALA A 170 13.45 -6.48 -19.69
CA ALA A 170 13.59 -7.21 -18.43
C ALA A 170 13.75 -8.73 -18.62
N ALA A 171 13.11 -9.31 -19.64
CA ALA A 171 13.28 -10.72 -20.03
C ALA A 171 14.72 -11.10 -20.42
N LYS A 172 15.62 -10.12 -20.62
CA LYS A 172 17.05 -10.36 -20.87
C LYS A 172 17.89 -10.32 -19.59
N ARG A 173 17.33 -9.84 -18.48
CA ARG A 173 18.00 -9.64 -17.18
C ARG A 173 17.86 -10.86 -16.27
N PHE A 174 16.74 -11.56 -16.39
CA PHE A 174 16.35 -12.70 -15.56
C PHE A 174 15.90 -13.86 -16.46
N SER A 175 15.95 -15.09 -15.96
CA SER A 175 15.67 -16.29 -16.77
C SER A 175 15.10 -17.47 -15.98
N SER A 176 14.44 -17.21 -14.84
CA SER A 176 13.78 -18.29 -14.12
C SER A 176 12.50 -18.72 -14.86
N PRO A 177 12.07 -20.00 -14.72
CA PRO A 177 10.83 -20.46 -15.34
C PRO A 177 9.59 -19.67 -14.92
N PHE A 178 9.58 -19.18 -13.67
CA PHE A 178 8.51 -18.33 -13.16
C PHE A 178 8.54 -16.95 -13.84
N PHE A 179 9.72 -16.34 -13.94
CA PHE A 179 9.87 -15.04 -14.58
C PHE A 179 9.47 -15.07 -16.06
N ASP A 180 9.89 -16.10 -16.80
CA ASP A 180 9.52 -16.29 -18.21
C ASP A 180 8.00 -16.44 -18.39
N TYR A 181 7.34 -17.15 -17.47
CA TYR A 181 5.89 -17.29 -17.45
C TYR A 181 5.20 -15.93 -17.20
N THR A 182 5.70 -15.14 -16.24
CA THR A 182 5.16 -13.81 -15.92
C THR A 182 5.30 -12.85 -17.10
N VAL A 183 6.48 -12.81 -17.74
CA VAL A 183 6.73 -12.04 -18.97
C VAL A 183 5.74 -12.41 -20.08
N LYS A 184 5.62 -13.72 -20.36
CA LYS A 184 4.70 -14.20 -21.41
C LYS A 184 3.26 -13.80 -21.11
N THR A 185 2.82 -13.95 -19.87
CA THR A 185 1.45 -13.63 -19.44
C THR A 185 1.17 -12.13 -19.57
N ALA A 186 2.07 -11.27 -19.10
CA ALA A 186 1.90 -9.82 -19.20
C ALA A 186 1.89 -9.34 -20.67
N VAL A 187 2.76 -9.87 -21.53
CA VAL A 187 2.76 -9.52 -22.96
C VAL A 187 1.47 -9.94 -23.66
N MET A 188 0.88 -11.08 -23.29
CA MET A 188 -0.43 -11.51 -23.79
C MET A 188 -1.54 -10.54 -23.36
N LYS A 189 -1.58 -10.15 -22.07
CA LYS A 189 -2.57 -9.20 -21.54
C LYS A 189 -2.48 -7.83 -22.26
N LEU A 190 -1.27 -7.33 -22.54
CA LEU A 190 -1.06 -6.06 -23.25
C LEU A 190 -1.45 -6.08 -24.74
N SER A 191 -1.72 -7.26 -25.31
CA SER A 191 -2.00 -7.47 -26.74
C SER A 191 -3.47 -7.74 -27.05
N GLY A 192 -4.31 -7.96 -26.03
CA GLY A 192 -5.78 -8.04 -26.16
C GLY A 192 -6.41 -6.67 -25.97
#